data_AF-A0A1Z5K738-F1
#
_entry.id   AF-A0A1Z5K738-F1
#
_cell.length_a   1.000
_cell.length_b   1.000
_cell.length_c   1.000
_cell.angle_alpha   90.00
_cell.angle_beta   90.00
_cell.angle_gamma   90.00
#
_symmetry.space_group_name_H-M   'P 1'
#
loop_
_entity.id
_entity.type
_entity.pdbx_description
1 polymer ?
#
loop_
_entity_poly.entity_id
_entity_poly.type
_entity_poly.pdbx_seq_one_letter_code
_entity_poly.pdbx_strand_id
1 'polypeptide(L)' 'MSDKQGFQEVLVEPLRQFAKDSLHLVQKCTKPDRKEFTQIARATSIGFLIMGFIGFFVKLIHIPINNILVGG' A
#
# COMPACT_ATOMS: atom_id res chain seq x y z
N MET A 1 -23.44 -35.96 3.14
CA MET A 1 -22.86 -35.08 2.10
C MET A 1 -23.80 -33.91 1.85
N SER A 2 -24.13 -33.14 2.91
CA SER A 2 -25.14 -32.06 2.89
C SER A 2 -24.59 -30.71 3.37
N ASP A 3 -23.44 -30.70 4.07
CA ASP A 3 -22.83 -29.49 4.61
C ASP A 3 -22.20 -28.58 3.53
N LYS A 4 -21.83 -29.14 2.36
CA LYS A 4 -21.23 -28.38 1.25
C LYS A 4 -22.24 -27.51 0.48
N GLN A 5 -23.54 -27.86 0.50
CA GLN A 5 -24.58 -27.10 -0.22
C GLN A 5 -24.99 -25.84 0.57
N GLY A 6 -25.09 -25.94 1.90
CA GLY A 6 -25.36 -24.77 2.76
C GLY A 6 -24.22 -23.76 2.77
N PHE A 7 -22.96 -24.20 2.74
CA PHE A 7 -21.79 -23.31 2.70
C PHE A 7 -21.63 -22.60 1.34
N GLN A 8 -21.97 -23.25 0.23
CA GLN A 8 -21.94 -22.62 -1.11
C GLN A 8 -23.00 -21.52 -1.23
N GLU A 9 -24.25 -21.77 -0.85
CA GLU A 9 -25.31 -20.76 -0.87
C GLU A 9 -25.01 -19.61 0.10
N VAL A 10 -24.66 -19.91 1.35
CA VAL A 10 -24.48 -18.89 2.39
C VAL A 10 -23.20 -18.07 2.21
N LEU A 11 -22.13 -18.60 1.59
CA LEU A 11 -20.87 -17.89 1.42
C LEU A 11 -20.61 -17.44 -0.02
N VAL A 12 -20.92 -18.25 -1.03
CA VAL A 12 -20.49 -17.95 -2.42
C VAL A 12 -21.43 -17.00 -3.12
N GLU A 13 -22.74 -17.07 -2.87
CA GLU A 13 -23.67 -16.07 -3.39
C GLU A 13 -23.38 -14.64 -2.91
N PRO A 14 -23.22 -14.36 -1.60
CA PRO A 14 -22.91 -13.01 -1.14
C PRO A 14 -21.53 -12.53 -1.61
N LEU A 15 -20.53 -13.41 -1.73
CA LEU A 15 -19.23 -13.06 -2.29
C LEU A 15 -19.32 -12.71 -3.78
N ARG A 16 -20.16 -13.42 -4.55
CA ARG A 16 -20.37 -13.16 -5.97
C ARG A 16 -21.14 -11.86 -6.20
N GLN A 17 -22.11 -11.55 -5.33
CA GLN A 17 -22.81 -10.27 -5.29
C GLN A 17 -21.85 -9.13 -4.95
N PHE A 18 -21.04 -9.29 -3.89
CA PHE A 18 -20.04 -8.31 -3.47
C PHE A 18 -19.00 -8.02 -4.56
N ALA A 19 -18.54 -9.05 -5.29
CA ALA A 19 -17.61 -8.88 -6.40
C ALA A 19 -18.23 -8.06 -7.54
N LYS A 20 -19.51 -8.31 -7.87
CA LYS A 20 -20.25 -7.49 -8.86
C LYS A 20 -20.40 -6.06 -8.40
N ASP A 21 -20.77 -5.84 -7.15
CA ASP A 21 -20.99 -4.50 -6.59
C ASP A 21 -19.67 -3.72 -6.49
N SER A 22 -18.57 -4.39 -6.15
CA SER A 22 -17.21 -3.81 -6.12
C SER A 22 -16.77 -3.33 -7.50
N LEU A 23 -17.03 -4.10 -8.55
CA LEU A 23 -16.74 -3.69 -9.93
C LEU A 23 -17.59 -2.48 -10.34
N HIS A 24 -18.86 -2.46 -9.96
CA HIS A 24 -19.76 -1.36 -10.27
C HIS A 24 -19.32 -0.06 -9.57
N LEU A 25 -18.86 -0.17 -8.31
CA LEU A 25 -18.30 0.94 -7.55
C LEU A 25 -17.07 1.53 -8.24
N VAL A 26 -16.09 0.70 -8.60
CA VAL A 26 -14.85 1.15 -9.26
C VAL A 26 -15.14 1.83 -10.60
N GLN A 27 -16.17 1.41 -11.32
CA GLN A 27 -16.62 2.05 -12.56
C GLN A 27 -17.32 3.38 -12.31
N LYS A 28 -18.01 3.54 -11.17
CA LYS A 28 -18.70 4.77 -10.75
C LYS A 28 -17.72 5.83 -10.23
N CYS A 29 -16.60 5.41 -9.64
CA CYS A 29 -15.58 6.31 -9.12
C CYS A 29 -14.95 7.16 -10.23
N THR A 30 -14.78 8.46 -9.96
CA THR A 30 -14.02 9.36 -10.83
C THR A 30 -12.56 8.93 -10.82
N LYS A 31 -12.06 8.47 -11.97
CA LYS A 31 -10.65 8.11 -12.13
C LYS A 31 -9.82 9.40 -12.16
N PRO A 32 -8.71 9.47 -11.41
CA PRO A 32 -7.89 10.67 -11.40
C PRO A 32 -7.36 10.98 -12.80
N ASP A 33 -7.38 12.26 -13.18
CA ASP A 33 -6.84 12.70 -14.45
C ASP A 33 -5.30 12.65 -14.44
N ARG A 34 -4.66 12.64 -15.62
CA ARG A 34 -3.20 12.58 -15.73
C ARG A 34 -2.51 13.75 -15.03
N LYS A 35 -3.14 14.93 -14.98
CA LYS A 35 -2.61 16.10 -14.26
C LYS A 35 -2.59 15.88 -12.75
N GLU A 36 -3.70 15.38 -12.19
CA GLU A 36 -3.85 15.10 -10.76
C GLU A 36 -2.88 13.99 -10.32
N PHE A 37 -2.78 12.93 -11.12
CA PHE A 37 -1.85 11.84 -10.86
C PHE A 37 -0.40 12.32 -10.84
N THR A 38 0.00 13.17 -11.79
CA THR A 38 1.36 13.73 -11.85
C THR A 38 1.65 14.63 -10.65
N GLN A 39 0.67 15.43 -10.20
CA GLN A 39 0.82 16.27 -9.02
C GLN A 39 1.02 15.44 -7.74
N ILE A 40 0.20 14.41 -7.54
CA ILE A 40 0.33 13.49 -6.40
C ILE A 40 1.67 12.75 -6.47
N ALA A 41 2.02 12.19 -7.64
CA ALA A 41 3.27 11.48 -7.85
C ALA A 41 4.48 12.36 -7.53
N ARG A 42 4.45 13.64 -7.94
CA ARG A 42 5.52 14.60 -7.63
C ARG A 42 5.63 14.85 -6.13
N ALA A 43 4.51 15.12 -5.44
CA ALA A 43 4.50 15.35 -4.00
C ALA A 43 5.01 14.13 -3.21
N THR A 44 4.53 12.93 -3.55
CA THR A 44 4.98 11.67 -2.94
C THR A 44 6.44 11.39 -3.22
N SER A 45 6.93 11.64 -4.43
CA SER A 45 8.34 11.43 -4.79
C SER A 45 9.27 12.29 -3.94
N ILE A 46 8.91 13.55 -3.71
CA ILE A 46 9.68 14.46 -2.84
C ILE A 46 9.70 13.93 -1.40
N GLY A 47 8.55 13.50 -0.87
CA GLY A 47 8.46 12.92 0.47
C GLY A 47 9.32 11.66 0.62
N PHE A 48 9.26 10.76 -0.35
CA PHE A 48 10.07 9.54 -0.36
C PHE A 48 11.57 9.85 -0.36
N LEU A 49 12.01 10.82 -1.19
CA LEU A 49 13.39 11.24 -1.23
C LEU A 49 13.84 11.79 0.13
N ILE A 50 13.07 12.70 0.75
CA ILE A 50 13.42 13.28 2.06
C ILE A 50 13.57 12.18 3.12
N MET A 51 12.59 11.27 3.22
CA MET A 51 12.63 10.19 4.22
C MET A 51 13.80 9.22 3.95
N GLY A 52 14.07 8.93 2.68
CA GLY A 52 15.20 8.09 2.27
C GLY A 52 16.56 8.72 2.59
N PHE A 53 16.72 10.02 2.30
CA PHE A 53 17.94 10.75 2.60
C PHE A 53 18.20 10.83 4.11
N ILE A 54 17.18 11.17 4.91
CA ILE A 54 17.32 11.23 6.37
C ILE A 54 17.77 9.86 6.92
N GLY A 55 17.14 8.77 6.48
CA GLY A 55 17.53 7.41 6.90
C GLY A 55 18.95 7.03 6.50
N PHE A 56 19.40 7.45 5.31
CA PHE A 56 20.78 7.22 4.85
C PHE A 56 21.80 7.96 5.73
N PHE A 57 21.59 9.25 6.02
CA PHE A 57 22.51 10.04 6.84
C PHE A 57 22.55 9.55 8.30
N VAL A 58 21.39 9.22 8.88
CA VAL A 58 21.33 8.64 10.23
C VAL A 58 22.15 7.34 10.30
N LYS A 59 21.99 6.45 9.30
CA LYS A 59 22.73 5.21 9.24
C LYS A 59 24.23 5.43 9.03
N LEU A 60 24.61 6.38 8.17
CA LEU A 60 26.01 6.72 7.94
C LEU A 60 26.71 7.24 9.19
N ILE A 61 26.04 8.04 10.03
CA ILE A 61 26.63 8.58 11.26
C ILE A 61 26.72 7.49 12.34
N HIS A 62 25.73 6.59 12.41
CA HIS A 62 25.71 5.55 13.44
C HIS A 62 26.74 4.43 13.22
N ILE A 63 27.12 4.11 11.98
CA ILE A 63 28.14 3.08 11.68
C ILE A 63 29.52 3.39 12.32
N PRO A 64 30.14 4.58 12.10
CA PRO A 64 31.42 4.91 12.70
C PRO A 64 31.31 5.10 14.22
N ILE A 65 30.20 5.65 14.71
CA ILE A 65 29.95 5.80 16.15
C ILE A 65 29.91 4.43 16.84
N ASN A 66 29.17 3.46 16.27
CA ASN A 66 29.12 2.11 16.81
C ASN A 66 30.49 1.41 16.74
N ASN A 67 31.25 1.63 15.66
CA ASN A 67 32.60 1.07 15.53
C ASN A 67 33.60 1.64 16.56
N ILE A 68 33.49 2.93 16.91
CA ILE A 68 34.34 3.57 17.93
C ILE A 68 33.93 3.14 19.35
N LEU A 69 32.62 3.00 19.62
CA LEU A 69 32.11 2.64 20.95
C LEU A 69 32.24 1.14 21.28
N VAL A 70 32.13 0.26 20.29
CA VAL A 70 32.22 -1.20 20.50
C VAL A 70 33.64 -1.75 20.34
N GLY A 71 34.50 -1.03 19.62
CA GLY A 71 35.90 -1.40 19.39
C GLY A 71 36.88 -0.75 20.37
N GLY A 72 36.39 0.04 21.32
CA GLY A 72 37.14 0.57 22.46
C GLY A 72 37.04 -0.34 23.68
#